data_AF-A0A961VZ28-F1
#
_entry.id   AF-A0A961VZ28-F1
#
_cell.length_a   1.000
_cell.length_b   1.000
_cell.length_c   1.000
_cell.angle_alpha   90.00
_cell.angle_beta   90.00
_cell.angle_gamma   90.00
#
_symmetry.space_group_name_H-M   'P 1'
#
loop_
_entity.id
_entity.type
_entity.pdbx_description
1 polymer ?
#
loop_
_entity_poly.entity_id
_entity_poly.type
_entity_poly.pdbx_seq_one_letter_code
_entity_poly.pdbx_strand_id
1 'polypeptide(L)'
;MPSSISTHFCSHHLGEDAVHGGAVLNAVADVYVPDGSVVVLQREVIEQTVAQVFGVEDQDLRRATRGQARVARARQVAMYLAHVACGMSLTAVGRTFSRDRTTVSHACGVIEDGRDDPVFDRVLELLENVVQAQIGSYRGGRAMVEGWGASCQ
;
A
#
# COMPACT_ATOMS: atom_id res chain seq x y z
N MET A 1 -9.17 -59.48 -18.49
CA MET A 1 -7.90 -58.85 -18.08
C MET A 1 -7.65 -57.64 -18.98
N PRO A 2 -7.28 -56.45 -18.46
CA PRO A 2 -7.74 -55.84 -17.22
C PRO A 2 -8.24 -54.38 -17.40
N SER A 3 -8.94 -53.89 -16.35
CA SER A 3 -8.92 -52.52 -15.76
C SER A 3 -9.25 -51.30 -16.63
N SER A 4 -10.41 -50.64 -16.43
CA SER A 4 -10.69 -49.67 -15.34
C SER A 4 -9.74 -48.47 -15.29
N ILE A 5 -10.21 -47.30 -15.74
CA ILE A 5 -10.04 -46.04 -14.99
C ILE A 5 -11.41 -45.36 -14.93
N SER A 6 -12.01 -45.50 -13.75
CA SER A 6 -13.03 -44.64 -13.19
C SER A 6 -12.35 -43.34 -12.76
N THR A 7 -13.01 -42.18 -12.91
CA THR A 7 -13.38 -41.27 -11.79
C THR A 7 -13.98 -40.00 -12.40
N HIS A 8 -15.31 -39.96 -12.53
CA HIS A 8 -16.03 -38.68 -12.56
C HIS A 8 -16.87 -38.63 -11.27
N PHE A 9 -16.23 -38.14 -10.21
CA PHE A 9 -16.84 -37.80 -8.93
C PHE A 9 -17.26 -36.33 -9.06
N CYS A 10 -18.53 -35.98 -9.29
CA CYS A 10 -19.73 -36.07 -8.46
C CYS A 10 -19.70 -35.15 -7.23
N SER A 11 -20.64 -34.19 -7.23
CA SER A 11 -21.26 -33.55 -6.04
C SER A 11 -20.33 -32.63 -5.20
N HIS A 12 -20.77 -31.54 -4.58
CA HIS A 12 -22.11 -31.04 -4.25
C HIS A 12 -21.96 -29.59 -3.71
N HIS A 13 -23.09 -28.87 -3.68
CA HIS A 13 -23.48 -27.87 -2.65
C HIS A 13 -22.67 -26.56 -2.50
N LEU A 14 -23.28 -25.41 -2.81
CA LEU A 14 -24.20 -24.59 -1.99
C LEU A 14 -23.46 -23.59 -1.10
N GLY A 15 -24.00 -22.37 -1.03
CA GLY A 15 -23.80 -21.50 0.13
C GLY A 15 -23.51 -20.07 -0.23
N GLU A 16 -24.56 -19.27 -0.24
CA GLU A 16 -24.52 -17.87 0.18
C GLU A 16 -23.81 -17.77 1.55
N ASP A 17 -23.01 -16.73 1.79
CA ASP A 17 -23.08 -15.91 3.01
C ASP A 17 -21.94 -14.88 3.12
N ALA A 18 -22.31 -13.79 3.77
CA ALA A 18 -21.60 -12.55 4.04
C ALA A 18 -20.26 -12.68 4.78
N VAL A 19 -19.36 -11.71 4.53
CA VAL A 19 -18.52 -11.01 5.53
C VAL A 19 -18.13 -9.65 4.91
N HIS A 20 -18.78 -8.51 5.22
CA HIS A 20 -18.67 -7.71 6.45
C HIS A 20 -17.27 -7.66 7.06
N GLY A 21 -16.80 -6.44 7.29
CA GLY A 21 -15.44 -6.11 7.72
C GLY A 21 -14.88 -7.04 8.80
N GLY A 22 -13.69 -7.57 8.52
CA GLY A 22 -12.83 -8.20 9.49
C GLY A 22 -11.58 -7.36 9.63
N ALA A 23 -11.35 -6.82 10.81
CA ALA A 23 -10.08 -6.24 11.21
C ALA A 23 -8.92 -7.17 10.83
N VAL A 24 -8.04 -6.72 9.94
CA VAL A 24 -6.73 -7.37 9.76
C VAL A 24 -5.80 -6.88 10.86
N LEU A 25 -6.03 -7.42 12.06
CA LEU A 25 -5.06 -7.46 13.13
C LEU A 25 -3.99 -8.51 12.79
N ASN A 26 -2.75 -8.03 12.64
CA ASN A 26 -1.48 -8.75 12.72
C ASN A 26 -1.19 -9.89 11.74
N ALA A 27 -0.35 -9.59 10.74
CA ALA A 27 0.84 -10.39 10.40
C ALA A 27 1.75 -9.63 9.40
N VAL A 28 2.32 -8.49 9.78
CA VAL A 28 3.50 -7.96 9.07
C VAL A 28 4.73 -8.35 9.86
N ALA A 29 5.52 -9.25 9.27
CA ALA A 29 6.86 -9.54 9.75
C ALA A 29 7.71 -8.27 9.59
N ASP A 30 7.92 -7.57 10.70
CA ASP A 30 8.83 -6.44 10.80
C ASP A 30 10.23 -6.86 10.37
N VAL A 31 10.72 -6.33 9.25
CA VAL A 31 12.17 -6.20 9.07
C VAL A 31 12.56 -4.92 9.80
N TYR A 32 12.94 -5.07 11.06
CA TYR A 32 13.53 -4.02 11.89
C TYR A 32 14.80 -3.49 11.20
N VAL A 33 14.75 -2.27 10.65
CA VAL A 33 15.96 -1.51 10.32
C VAL A 33 16.42 -0.84 11.62
N PRO A 34 17.64 -1.14 12.12
CA PRO A 34 18.09 -0.75 13.47
C PRO A 34 18.25 0.75 13.72
N ASP A 35 17.93 1.58 12.73
CA ASP A 35 17.97 3.05 12.80
C ASP A 35 16.56 3.69 12.97
N GLY A 36 15.54 2.90 13.34
CA GLY A 36 14.21 3.44 13.70
C GLY A 36 13.31 3.87 12.53
N SER A 37 13.66 3.50 11.30
CA SER A 37 13.03 3.98 10.06
C SER A 37 11.66 3.34 9.75
N VAL A 38 10.66 4.20 9.56
CA VAL A 38 9.20 3.96 9.47
C VAL A 38 8.70 3.35 8.14
N VAL A 39 9.58 2.79 7.32
CA VAL A 39 9.38 2.70 5.85
C VAL A 39 8.37 1.62 5.41
N VAL A 40 8.30 0.50 6.14
CA VAL A 40 7.46 -0.65 5.74
C VAL A 40 5.98 -0.35 5.97
N LEU A 41 5.63 0.26 7.11
CA LEU A 41 4.26 0.69 7.40
C LEU A 41 3.76 1.74 6.40
N GLN A 42 4.63 2.65 5.96
CA GLN A 42 4.26 3.69 5.00
C GLN A 42 3.81 3.09 3.66
N ARG A 43 4.55 2.10 3.13
CA ARG A 43 4.20 1.46 1.85
C ARG A 43 2.82 0.81 1.92
N GLU A 44 2.59 -0.01 2.94
CA GLU A 44 1.35 -0.77 3.08
C GLU A 44 0.15 0.15 3.26
N VAL A 45 0.27 1.16 4.14
CA VAL A 45 -0.79 2.17 4.34
C VAL A 45 -1.13 2.89 3.03
N ILE A 46 -0.12 3.28 2.25
CA ILE A 46 -0.33 3.95 0.96
C ILE A 46 -0.98 2.98 -0.03
N GLU A 47 -0.45 1.77 -0.22
CA GLU A 47 -0.98 0.80 -1.17
C GLU A 47 -2.43 0.42 -0.85
N GLN A 48 -2.76 0.16 0.42
CA GLN A 48 -4.13 -0.14 0.84
C GLN A 48 -5.09 1.03 0.58
N THR A 49 -4.70 2.24 0.96
CA THR A 49 -5.54 3.43 0.78
C THR A 49 -5.79 3.71 -0.70
N VAL A 50 -4.74 3.61 -1.53
CA VAL A 50 -4.84 3.79 -2.97
C VAL A 50 -5.67 2.65 -3.60
N ALA A 51 -5.45 1.40 -3.20
CA ALA A 51 -6.20 0.26 -3.70
C ALA A 51 -7.70 0.41 -3.50
N GLN A 52 -8.12 0.89 -2.31
CA GLN A 52 -9.53 1.14 -2.00
C GLN A 52 -10.14 2.23 -2.88
N VAL A 53 -9.49 3.40 -3.00
CA VAL A 53 -10.00 4.52 -3.81
C VAL A 53 -10.01 4.18 -5.30
N PHE A 54 -8.97 3.51 -5.77
CA PHE A 54 -8.87 3.12 -7.17
C PHE A 54 -9.59 1.81 -7.47
N GLY A 55 -10.21 1.12 -6.51
CA GLY A 55 -10.92 -0.15 -6.71
C GLY A 55 -10.07 -1.21 -7.42
N VAL A 56 -8.82 -1.39 -6.98
CA VAL A 56 -7.87 -2.40 -7.46
C VAL A 56 -7.41 -3.26 -6.29
N GLU A 57 -6.86 -4.45 -6.55
CA GLU A 57 -6.29 -5.28 -5.50
C GLU A 57 -4.90 -4.77 -5.08
N ASP A 58 -4.61 -4.78 -3.78
CA ASP A 58 -3.30 -4.38 -3.22
C ASP A 58 -2.14 -5.17 -3.87
N GLN A 59 -2.34 -6.47 -4.06
CA GLN A 59 -1.34 -7.35 -4.67
C GLN A 59 -0.96 -6.91 -6.09
N ASP A 60 -1.90 -6.34 -6.85
CA ASP A 60 -1.65 -5.88 -8.21
C ASP A 60 -0.76 -4.63 -8.25
N LEU A 61 -0.78 -3.81 -7.19
CA LEU A 61 0.12 -2.67 -7.06
C LEU A 61 1.59 -3.12 -6.91
N ARG A 62 1.82 -4.28 -6.29
CA ARG A 62 3.16 -4.84 -6.07
C ARG A 62 3.74 -5.57 -7.28
N ARG A 63 2.91 -5.94 -8.26
CA ARG A 63 3.35 -6.69 -9.46
C ARG A 63 4.25 -5.84 -10.36
N ALA A 64 5.29 -6.47 -10.90
CA ALA A 64 6.25 -5.81 -11.80
C ALA A 64 5.65 -5.45 -13.17
N THR A 65 4.54 -6.08 -13.57
CA THR A 65 3.94 -5.98 -14.91
C THR A 65 3.27 -4.63 -15.15
N ARG A 66 3.28 -4.16 -16.41
CA ARG A 66 2.55 -2.93 -16.81
C ARG A 66 1.06 -3.04 -16.45
N GLY A 67 0.45 -4.21 -16.67
CA GLY A 67 -0.91 -4.51 -16.23
C GLY A 67 -1.97 -3.61 -16.87
N GLN A 68 -3.15 -3.56 -16.26
CA GLN A 68 -4.25 -2.69 -16.69
C GLN A 68 -3.92 -1.21 -16.41
N ALA A 69 -4.39 -0.31 -17.28
CA ALA A 69 -4.13 1.14 -17.15
C ALA A 69 -4.56 1.70 -15.79
N ARG A 70 -5.68 1.21 -15.23
CA ARG A 70 -6.18 1.59 -13.90
C ARG A 70 -5.18 1.24 -12.79
N VAL A 71 -4.59 0.04 -12.84
CA VAL A 71 -3.58 -0.42 -11.87
C VAL A 71 -2.30 0.39 -12.03
N ALA A 72 -1.87 0.66 -13.26
CA ALA A 72 -0.70 1.50 -13.51
C ALA A 72 -0.86 2.91 -12.94
N ARG A 73 -2.03 3.54 -13.12
CA ARG A 73 -2.35 4.85 -12.54
C ARG A 73 -2.36 4.79 -11.01
N ALA A 74 -2.95 3.75 -10.42
CA ALA A 74 -2.93 3.56 -8.97
C ALA A 74 -1.48 3.45 -8.44
N ARG A 75 -0.59 2.70 -9.10
CA ARG A 75 0.84 2.64 -8.72
C ARG A 75 1.54 3.99 -8.81
N GLN A 76 1.22 4.79 -9.84
CA GLN A 76 1.77 6.14 -9.98
C GLN A 76 1.33 7.04 -8.82
N VAL A 77 0.05 7.00 -8.44
CA VAL A 77 -0.48 7.73 -7.27
C VAL A 77 0.19 7.26 -5.98
N ALA A 78 0.36 5.95 -5.77
CA ALA A 78 1.05 5.44 -4.58
C ALA A 78 2.49 5.98 -4.47
N MET A 79 3.24 6.00 -5.59
CA MET A 79 4.58 6.58 -5.61
C MET A 79 4.58 8.09 -5.38
N TYR A 80 3.61 8.82 -5.93
CA TYR A 80 3.43 10.25 -5.69
C TYR A 80 3.17 10.55 -4.22
N LEU A 81 2.22 9.85 -3.58
CA LEU A 81 1.89 10.04 -2.16
C LEU A 81 3.07 9.73 -1.24
N ALA A 82 3.87 8.72 -1.58
CA ALA A 82 5.10 8.43 -0.84
C ALA A 82 6.11 9.59 -0.93
N HIS A 83 6.23 10.24 -2.08
CA HIS A 83 7.13 11.37 -2.27
C HIS A 83 6.58 12.66 -1.62
N VAL A 84 5.36 13.06 -2.02
CA VAL A 84 4.77 14.36 -1.71
C VAL A 84 4.17 14.38 -0.32
N ALA A 85 3.30 13.42 0.01
CA ALA A 85 2.71 13.37 1.35
C ALA A 85 3.78 12.97 2.38
N CYS A 86 4.49 11.85 2.15
CA CYS A 86 5.37 11.28 3.17
C CYS A 86 6.79 11.90 3.20
N GLY A 87 7.11 12.80 2.27
CA GLY A 87 8.41 13.49 2.19
C GLY A 87 9.58 12.58 1.83
N MET A 88 9.33 11.39 1.26
CA MET A 88 10.40 10.46 0.89
C MET A 88 11.15 10.96 -0.34
N SER A 89 12.48 10.81 -0.41
CA SER A 89 13.21 11.12 -1.64
C SER A 89 12.84 10.16 -2.77
N LEU A 90 12.97 10.59 -4.04
CA LEU A 90 12.69 9.75 -5.21
C LEU A 90 13.46 8.41 -5.18
N THR A 91 14.69 8.42 -4.68
CA THR A 91 15.51 7.21 -4.49
C THR A 91 14.94 6.30 -3.41
N ALA A 92 14.47 6.88 -2.28
CA ALA A 92 13.85 6.10 -1.22
C ALA A 92 12.53 5.47 -1.69
N VAL A 93 11.68 6.22 -2.39
CA VAL A 93 10.46 5.70 -3.01
C VAL A 93 10.78 4.58 -3.99
N GLY A 94 11.80 4.76 -4.84
CA GLY A 94 12.25 3.72 -5.78
C GLY A 94 12.63 2.42 -5.07
N ARG A 95 13.39 2.50 -3.97
CA ARG A 95 13.70 1.32 -3.14
C ARG A 95 12.45 0.68 -2.56
N THR A 96 11.57 1.48 -1.97
CA THR A 96 10.32 1.02 -1.33
C THR A 96 9.40 0.30 -2.29
N PHE A 97 9.21 0.83 -3.51
CA PHE A 97 8.34 0.23 -4.53
C PHE A 97 9.09 -0.70 -5.50
N SER A 98 10.38 -0.93 -5.27
CA SER A 98 11.27 -1.72 -6.15
C SER A 98 11.23 -1.23 -7.62
N ARG A 99 11.31 0.10 -7.80
CA ARG A 99 11.32 0.80 -9.10
C ARG A 99 12.55 1.69 -9.23
N ASP A 100 12.93 1.97 -10.47
CA ASP A 100 13.99 2.95 -10.74
C ASP A 100 13.54 4.36 -10.33
N ARG A 101 14.48 5.18 -9.83
CA ARG A 101 14.18 6.56 -9.41
C ARG A 101 13.56 7.40 -10.54
N THR A 102 13.93 7.14 -11.79
CA THR A 102 13.37 7.84 -12.96
C THR A 102 11.93 7.44 -13.22
N THR A 103 11.56 6.18 -12.90
CA THR A 103 10.16 5.73 -12.93
C THR A 103 9.32 6.47 -11.89
N VAL A 104 9.87 6.68 -10.69
CA VAL A 104 9.21 7.49 -9.64
C VAL A 104 9.06 8.94 -10.09
N SER A 105 10.12 9.54 -10.63
CA SER A 105 10.07 10.91 -11.14
C SER A 105 9.04 11.07 -12.25
N HIS A 106 8.99 10.10 -13.18
CA HIS A 106 8.00 10.09 -14.25
C HIS A 106 6.58 9.95 -13.70
N ALA A 107 6.36 9.06 -12.73
CA ALA A 107 5.07 8.93 -12.06
C ALA A 107 4.64 10.24 -11.40
N CYS A 108 5.56 10.93 -10.71
CA CYS A 108 5.24 12.21 -10.08
C CYS A 108 4.82 13.26 -11.11
N GLY A 109 5.53 13.36 -12.24
CA GLY A 109 5.14 14.27 -13.33
C GLY A 109 3.75 13.94 -13.90
N VAL A 110 3.46 12.66 -14.17
CA VAL A 110 2.15 12.24 -14.68
C VAL A 110 1.01 12.56 -13.71
N ILE A 111 1.23 12.43 -12.40
CA ILE A 111 0.21 12.76 -11.40
C ILE A 111 0.04 14.27 -11.29
N GLU A 112 1.13 15.04 -11.31
CA GLU A 112 1.08 16.50 -11.25
C GLU A 112 0.36 17.09 -12.47
N ASP A 113 0.67 16.61 -13.68
CA ASP A 113 -0.05 16.99 -14.91
C ASP A 113 -1.56 16.65 -14.83
N GLY A 114 -1.91 15.61 -14.06
CA GLY A 114 -3.30 15.22 -13.84
C GLY A 114 -4.08 16.17 -12.93
N ARG A 115 -3.40 16.97 -12.10
CA ARG A 115 -4.05 17.88 -11.12
C ARG A 115 -4.77 19.06 -11.77
N ASP A 116 -4.58 19.27 -13.08
CA ASP A 116 -5.37 20.22 -13.86
C ASP A 116 -6.88 19.87 -13.88
N ASP A 117 -7.25 18.61 -13.59
CA ASP A 117 -8.64 18.19 -13.37
C ASP A 117 -9.05 18.43 -11.90
N PRO A 118 -9.99 19.37 -11.61
CA PRO A 118 -10.42 19.69 -10.24
C PRO A 118 -11.09 18.53 -9.49
N VAL A 119 -11.58 17.51 -10.21
CA VAL A 119 -12.11 16.30 -9.58
C VAL A 119 -10.97 15.42 -9.09
N PHE A 120 -9.96 15.21 -9.94
CA PHE A 120 -8.80 14.41 -9.60
C PHE A 120 -7.96 15.08 -8.50
N ASP A 121 -7.79 16.40 -8.57
CA ASP A 121 -7.06 17.17 -7.58
C ASP A 121 -7.64 17.01 -6.17
N ARG A 122 -8.97 17.16 -6.03
CA ARG A 122 -9.65 16.94 -4.75
C ARG A 122 -9.52 15.50 -4.25
N VAL A 123 -9.53 14.52 -5.14
CA VAL A 123 -9.29 13.12 -4.74
C VAL A 123 -7.87 12.93 -4.20
N LEU A 124 -6.87 13.56 -4.82
CA LEU A 124 -5.49 13.52 -4.33
C LEU A 124 -5.35 14.22 -2.97
N GLU A 125 -5.93 15.41 -2.79
CA GLU A 125 -5.91 16.11 -1.49
C GLU A 125 -6.51 15.24 -0.37
N LEU A 126 -7.61 14.54 -0.64
CA LEU A 126 -8.22 13.62 0.32
C LEU A 126 -7.30 12.44 0.64
N LEU A 127 -6.68 11.83 -0.38
CA LEU A 127 -5.73 10.74 -0.21
C LEU A 127 -4.51 11.16 0.61
N GLU A 128 -3.94 12.34 0.35
CA GLU A 128 -2.82 12.90 1.10
C GLU A 128 -3.16 13.06 2.58
N ASN A 129 -4.33 13.65 2.87
CA ASN A 129 -4.81 13.83 4.24
C ASN A 129 -5.01 12.50 4.99
N VAL A 130 -5.63 11.52 4.34
CA VAL A 130 -5.86 10.19 4.94
C VAL A 130 -4.52 9.49 5.24
N VAL A 131 -3.61 9.47 4.28
CA VAL A 131 -2.28 8.85 4.44
C VAL A 131 -1.49 9.53 5.54
N GLN A 132 -1.50 10.86 5.63
CA GLN A 132 -0.85 11.60 6.71
C GLN A 132 -1.45 11.28 8.08
N ALA A 133 -2.77 11.24 8.20
CA ALA A 133 -3.45 10.94 9.45
C ALA A 133 -3.10 9.53 9.96
N GLN A 134 -3.08 8.55 9.04
CA GLN A 134 -2.72 7.17 9.37
C GLN A 134 -1.26 7.06 9.81
N ILE A 135 -0.31 7.61 9.03
CA ILE A 135 1.13 7.56 9.36
C ILE A 135 1.45 8.38 10.63
N GLY A 136 0.82 9.53 10.81
CA GLY A 136 0.97 10.38 12.00
C GLY A 136 0.51 9.69 13.28
N SER A 137 -0.58 8.93 13.22
CA SER A 137 -1.06 8.12 14.34
C SER A 137 -0.05 7.04 14.77
N TYR A 138 0.66 6.43 13.81
CA TYR A 138 1.76 5.49 14.10
C TYR A 138 2.99 6.17 14.71
N ARG A 139 3.28 7.42 14.35
CA ARG A 139 4.36 8.21 14.98
C ARG A 139 3.99 8.63 16.40
N GLY A 140 2.73 8.98 16.65
CA GLY A 140 2.21 9.36 17.97
C GLY A 140 2.23 8.24 19.01
N GLY A 141 2.02 6.98 18.59
CA GLY A 141 2.12 5.81 19.48
C GLY A 141 3.54 5.51 20.01
N ARG A 142 4.59 6.02 19.33
CA ARG A 142 6.00 5.80 19.72
C ARG A 142 6.53 6.82 20.72
N ALA A 143 5.91 7.99 20.84
CA ALA A 143 6.30 9.01 21.82
C ALA A 143 6.04 8.60 23.28
N MET A 144 5.35 7.48 23.52
CA MET A 144 5.02 7.00 24.87
C MET A 144 6.00 5.95 25.43
N VAL A 145 6.94 5.42 24.65
CA VAL A 145 7.86 4.34 25.10
C VAL A 145 9.28 4.84 25.40
N GLU A 146 9.68 6.03 24.95
CA GLU A 146 11.03 6.57 25.22
C GLU A 146 11.10 7.52 26.44
N GLY A 147 10.07 7.53 27.29
CA GLY A 147 9.97 8.40 28.47
C GLY A 147 10.34 7.78 29.83
N TRP A 148 10.67 6.48 29.89
CA TRP A 148 11.03 5.79 31.15
C TRP A 148 12.34 5.03 30.97
N GLY A 149 13.47 5.67 31.26
CA GLY A 149 14.76 4.98 31.19
C GLY A 149 16.03 5.82 31.35
N ALA A 150 15.95 7.08 31.79
CA ALA A 150 17.13 7.89 32.06
C ALA A 150 16.94 8.80 33.27
N SER A 151 16.86 8.21 34.46
CA SER A 151 17.21 8.89 35.71
C SER A 151 17.57 7.86 36.79
N CYS A 152 18.81 7.37 36.71
CA CYS A 152 19.54 6.85 37.86
C CYS A 152 20.88 7.57 37.88
N GLN A 153 20.90 8.73 38.55
CA GLN A 153 22.09 9.32 39.15
C GLN A 153 21.66 10.13 40.36
#